data_AF-A0A3N5PJD1-F1
#
_entry.id   AF-A0A3N5PJD1-F1
#
_cell.length_a   1.000
_cell.length_b   1.000
_cell.length_c   1.000
_cell.angle_alpha   90.00
_cell.angle_beta   90.00
_cell.angle_gamma   90.00
#
_symmetry.space_group_name_H-M   'P 1'
#
loop_
_entity.id
_entity.type
_entity.pdbx_description
1 polymer ?
#
loop_
_entity_poly.entity_id
_entity_poly.type
_entity_poly.pdbx_seq_one_letter_code
_entity_poly.pdbx_strand_id
1 'polypeptide(L)'
;MKMILTITLLLLAFSVSAQDKFYTKGLVNGYAWTDKNSTMALTYSKTESLGAILERRNSLSQQNTDLNKSSFPLDCESDIITLDKLDKSKPIDIDVIVKMIDEFYAKKENLIIPVLGAYCCSVKKLSGVSPEEIEKYRTKLFEYSKN
;
A
#
# COMPACT_ATOMS: atom_id res chain seq x y z
N MET A 1 -17.81 -27.78 33.46
CA MET A 1 -17.64 -26.31 33.32
C MET A 1 -16.22 -25.89 32.94
N LYS A 2 -15.16 -26.34 33.63
CA LYS A 2 -13.77 -25.96 33.29
C LYS A 2 -13.37 -26.28 31.84
N MET A 3 -13.70 -27.48 31.34
CA MET A 3 -13.34 -27.92 29.99
C MET A 3 -14.05 -27.12 28.88
N ILE A 4 -15.29 -26.69 29.11
CA ILE A 4 -16.04 -25.85 28.17
C ILE A 4 -15.40 -24.46 28.10
N LEU A 5 -15.04 -23.88 29.25
CA LEU A 5 -14.37 -22.58 29.30
C LEU A 5 -13.02 -22.58 28.57
N THR A 6 -12.25 -23.67 28.67
CA THR A 6 -10.96 -23.80 27.97
C THR A 6 -11.15 -23.90 26.45
N ILE A 7 -12.17 -24.62 25.98
CA ILE A 7 -12.50 -24.73 24.55
C ILE A 7 -12.98 -23.38 24.00
N THR A 8 -13.81 -22.65 24.74
CA THR A 8 -14.28 -21.32 24.31
C THR A 8 -13.13 -20.31 24.25
N LEU A 9 -12.19 -20.33 25.21
CA LEU A 9 -11.01 -19.46 25.17
C LEU A 9 -10.08 -19.79 23.99
N LEU A 10 -9.92 -21.08 23.68
CA LEU A 10 -9.08 -21.54 22.56
C LEU A 10 -9.70 -21.12 21.21
N LEU A 11 -11.01 -21.25 21.05
CA LEU A 11 -11.74 -20.82 19.86
C LEU A 11 -11.69 -19.29 19.66
N LEU A 12 -11.78 -18.52 20.74
CA LEU A 12 -11.62 -17.06 20.71
C LEU A 12 -10.20 -16.64 20.25
N ALA A 13 -9.16 -17.35 20.68
CA ALA A 13 -7.78 -17.07 20.28
C ALA A 13 -7.54 -17.30 18.76
N PHE A 14 -8.21 -18.29 18.16
CA PHE A 14 -8.12 -18.53 16.71
C PHE A 14 -8.85 -17.48 15.87
N SER A 15 -9.91 -16.86 16.39
CA SER A 15 -10.63 -15.78 15.69
C SER A 15 -9.90 -14.43 15.66
N VAL A 16 -8.89 -14.21 16.51
CA VAL A 16 -8.15 -12.92 16.55
C VAL A 16 -7.16 -12.78 15.37
N SER A 17 -6.89 -13.85 14.63
CA SER A 17 -5.91 -13.84 13.52
C SER A 17 -6.50 -13.68 12.13
N ALA A 18 -7.80 -13.41 12.01
CA ALA A 18 -8.41 -13.03 10.74
C ALA A 18 -8.20 -11.52 10.48
N GLN A 19 -6.94 -11.09 10.34
CA GLN A 19 -6.68 -9.81 9.68
C GLN A 19 -7.29 -9.89 8.27
N ASP A 20 -8.10 -8.91 7.92
CA ASP A 20 -8.69 -8.82 6.59
C ASP A 20 -7.55 -8.84 5.57
N LYS A 21 -7.49 -9.90 4.74
CA LYS A 21 -6.39 -10.12 3.80
C LYS A 21 -6.16 -8.90 2.89
N PHE A 22 -7.21 -8.12 2.66
CA PHE A 22 -7.23 -6.96 1.78
C PHE A 22 -6.60 -5.70 2.39
N TYR A 23 -6.33 -5.67 3.69
CA TYR A 23 -5.80 -4.51 4.37
C TYR A 23 -4.57 -4.84 5.22
N THR A 24 -3.62 -3.93 5.17
CA THR A 24 -2.47 -3.91 6.07
C THR A 24 -2.57 -2.65 6.90
N LYS A 25 -2.81 -2.79 8.20
CA LYS A 25 -2.99 -1.66 9.13
C LYS A 25 -4.04 -0.64 8.66
N GLY A 26 -5.12 -1.14 8.06
CA GLY A 26 -6.21 -0.31 7.53
C GLY A 26 -5.94 0.31 6.15
N LEU A 27 -4.78 0.04 5.54
CA LEU A 27 -4.46 0.45 4.18
C LEU A 27 -4.69 -0.69 3.20
N VAL A 28 -5.35 -0.40 2.07
CA VAL A 28 -5.55 -1.36 0.97
C VAL A 28 -4.18 -1.89 0.53
N ASN A 29 -4.03 -3.22 0.41
CA ASN A 29 -2.78 -3.88 0.06
C ASN A 29 -2.86 -4.65 -1.27
N GLY A 30 -1.81 -5.40 -1.60
CA GLY A 30 -1.72 -6.16 -2.84
C GLY A 30 -2.73 -7.30 -2.98
N TYR A 31 -3.23 -7.88 -1.88
CA TYR A 31 -4.31 -8.87 -1.97
C TYR A 31 -5.60 -8.24 -2.46
N ALA A 32 -5.93 -7.02 -2.02
CA ALA A 32 -7.04 -6.28 -2.58
C ALA A 32 -6.77 -5.90 -4.03
N TRP A 33 -5.56 -5.41 -4.32
CA TRP A 33 -5.17 -4.95 -5.65
C TRP A 33 -5.27 -6.02 -6.75
N THR A 34 -4.95 -7.27 -6.40
CA THR A 34 -4.84 -8.39 -7.36
C THR A 34 -6.08 -9.28 -7.42
N ASP A 35 -7.00 -9.14 -6.47
CA ASP A 35 -8.22 -9.94 -6.43
C ASP A 35 -9.25 -9.42 -7.45
N LYS A 36 -9.78 -10.33 -8.28
CA LYS A 36 -10.72 -9.99 -9.37
C LYS A 36 -12.11 -9.60 -8.87
N ASN A 37 -12.44 -9.96 -7.63
CA ASN A 37 -13.74 -9.77 -7.00
C ASN A 37 -13.64 -8.80 -5.82
N SER A 38 -12.59 -8.00 -5.73
CA SER A 38 -12.32 -7.08 -4.62
C SER A 38 -13.24 -5.86 -4.61
N THR A 39 -14.50 -5.98 -5.01
CA THR A 39 -15.47 -4.89 -5.18
C THR A 39 -15.64 -4.02 -3.94
N MET A 40 -15.34 -4.55 -2.74
CA MET A 40 -15.32 -3.77 -1.49
C MET A 40 -14.03 -2.97 -1.25
N ALA A 41 -12.89 -3.38 -1.82
CA ALA A 41 -11.58 -2.74 -1.62
C ALA A 41 -11.13 -1.88 -2.82
N LEU A 42 -11.58 -2.25 -4.03
CA LEU A 42 -11.44 -1.50 -5.27
C LEU A 42 -12.85 -1.40 -5.88
N THR A 43 -13.55 -0.30 -5.60
CA THR A 43 -14.91 -0.08 -6.12
C THR A 43 -14.94 0.19 -7.62
N TYR A 44 -13.77 0.43 -8.22
CA TYR A 44 -13.58 0.98 -9.57
C TYR A 44 -12.48 0.24 -10.34
N SER A 45 -12.17 0.67 -11.56
CA SER A 45 -10.94 0.26 -12.24
C SER A 45 -9.70 0.53 -11.37
N LYS A 46 -8.57 -0.14 -11.65
CA LYS A 46 -7.32 0.08 -10.91
C LYS A 46 -6.86 1.53 -10.97
N THR A 47 -7.04 2.19 -12.12
CA THR A 47 -6.71 3.60 -12.34
C THR A 47 -7.54 4.51 -11.44
N GLU A 48 -8.86 4.34 -11.43
CA GLU A 48 -9.78 5.09 -10.56
C GLU A 48 -9.51 4.81 -9.07
N SER A 49 -9.26 3.54 -8.73
CA SER A 49 -8.94 3.13 -7.36
C SER A 49 -7.63 3.75 -6.87
N LEU A 50 -6.60 3.78 -7.72
CA LEU A 50 -5.34 4.47 -7.42
C LEU A 50 -5.57 5.97 -7.24
N GLY A 51 -6.37 6.59 -8.11
CA GLY A 51 -6.78 7.99 -7.99
C GLY A 51 -7.41 8.29 -6.63
N ALA A 52 -8.40 7.51 -6.22
CA ALA A 52 -9.09 7.67 -4.94
C ALA A 52 -8.15 7.44 -3.72
N ILE A 53 -7.26 6.45 -3.80
CA ILE A 53 -6.25 6.18 -2.77
C ILE A 53 -5.31 7.40 -2.61
N LEU A 54 -4.86 7.98 -3.72
CA LEU A 54 -3.96 9.14 -3.72
C LEU A 54 -4.66 10.42 -3.25
N GLU A 55 -5.90 10.65 -3.67
CA GLU A 55 -6.72 11.78 -3.21
C GLU A 55 -6.93 11.73 -1.69
N ARG A 56 -7.29 10.54 -1.16
CA ARG A 56 -7.43 10.35 0.28
C ARG A 56 -6.12 10.62 1.02
N ARG A 57 -4.99 10.14 0.50
CA ARG A 57 -3.65 10.42 1.06
C ARG A 57 -3.39 11.93 1.10
N ASN A 58 -3.67 12.64 0.01
CA ASN A 58 -3.45 14.09 -0.08
C ASN A 58 -4.37 14.88 0.86
N SER A 59 -5.62 14.46 1.02
CA SER A 59 -6.53 15.06 1.99
C SER A 59 -6.03 14.88 3.43
N LEU A 60 -5.55 13.68 3.78
CA LEU A 60 -5.02 13.40 5.11
C LEU A 60 -3.71 14.13 5.41
N SER A 61 -2.83 14.33 4.41
CA SER A 61 -1.60 15.10 4.59
C SER A 61 -1.86 16.59 4.84
N GLN A 62 -2.91 17.15 4.24
CA GLN A 62 -3.32 18.54 4.45
C GLN A 62 -3.91 18.80 5.85
N GLN A 63 -4.44 17.77 6.52
CA GLN A 63 -5.09 17.90 7.83
C GLN A 63 -4.11 18.06 9.01
N ASN A 64 -2.79 18.01 8.79
CA ASN A 64 -1.74 18.48 9.71
C ASN A 64 -1.89 18.10 11.21
N THR A 65 -2.32 16.87 11.52
CA THR A 65 -2.28 16.33 12.88
C THR A 65 -1.05 15.43 13.07
N ASP A 66 -0.37 15.53 14.21
CA ASP A 66 0.79 14.67 14.52
C ASP A 66 0.45 13.17 14.52
N LEU A 67 -0.84 12.83 14.65
CA LEU A 67 -1.38 11.48 14.48
C LEU A 67 -1.25 10.94 13.04
N ASN A 68 -1.30 11.80 12.02
CA ASN A 68 -1.22 11.41 10.61
C ASN A 68 0.22 11.24 10.10
N LYS A 69 1.21 11.78 10.81
CA LYS A 69 2.64 11.67 10.45
C LYS A 69 3.26 10.31 10.80
N SER A 70 2.61 9.53 11.67
CA SER A 70 3.29 8.48 12.44
C SER A 70 3.14 7.05 11.92
N SER A 71 2.35 6.75 10.89
CA SER A 71 1.92 5.35 10.72
C SER A 71 2.33 4.63 9.45
N PHE A 72 2.84 5.25 8.37
CA PHE A 72 3.29 4.50 7.18
C PHE A 72 4.47 5.22 6.51
N PRO A 73 5.59 4.52 6.17
CA PRO A 73 6.79 5.17 5.63
C PRO A 73 6.61 5.60 4.16
N LEU A 74 5.85 6.66 3.93
CA LEU A 74 5.61 7.28 2.61
C LEU A 74 6.72 8.28 2.27
N ASP A 75 7.92 7.76 2.02
CA ASP A 75 9.10 8.59 1.76
C ASP A 75 9.31 8.87 0.26
N CYS A 76 8.24 9.16 -0.49
CA CYS A 76 8.34 9.43 -1.93
C CYS A 76 7.90 10.84 -2.39
N GLU A 77 7.55 11.74 -1.46
CA GLU A 77 7.06 13.08 -1.82
C GLU A 77 8.11 13.89 -2.60
N SER A 78 9.38 13.83 -2.20
CA SER A 78 10.48 14.47 -2.95
C SER A 78 10.65 13.91 -4.36
N ASP A 79 10.37 12.62 -4.53
CA ASP A 79 10.50 11.91 -5.81
C ASP A 79 9.36 12.29 -6.76
N ILE A 80 8.14 12.48 -6.23
CA ILE A 80 6.98 13.03 -6.96
C ILE A 80 7.31 14.44 -7.46
N ILE A 81 7.79 15.32 -6.58
CA ILE A 81 8.20 16.69 -6.94
C ILE A 81 9.29 16.66 -8.02
N THR A 82 10.20 15.68 -7.95
CA THR A 82 11.27 15.52 -8.93
C THR A 82 10.71 15.12 -10.30
N LEU A 83 9.74 14.20 -10.35
CA LEU A 83 9.06 13.82 -11.59
C LEU A 83 8.29 14.98 -12.21
N ASP A 84 7.54 15.73 -11.39
CA ASP A 84 6.79 16.90 -11.86
C ASP A 84 7.69 18.00 -12.46
N LYS A 85 8.96 18.06 -12.01
CA LYS A 85 9.96 19.01 -12.52
C LYS A 85 10.71 18.49 -13.75
N LEU A 86 10.91 17.18 -13.86
CA LEU A 86 11.68 16.55 -14.93
C LEU A 86 10.97 16.63 -16.28
N ASP A 87 9.63 16.66 -16.31
CA ASP A 87 8.91 16.75 -17.59
C ASP A 87 7.54 17.46 -17.47
N LYS A 88 7.55 18.80 -17.52
CA LYS A 88 6.31 19.62 -17.58
C LYS A 88 5.43 19.31 -18.81
N SER A 89 5.93 18.56 -19.79
CA SER A 89 5.23 18.26 -21.04
C SER A 89 4.50 16.91 -21.05
N LYS A 90 4.77 16.03 -20.08
CA LYS A 90 4.10 14.73 -19.93
C LYS A 90 3.82 14.43 -18.46
N PRO A 91 2.59 14.65 -17.97
CA PRO A 91 2.21 14.21 -16.64
C PRO A 91 2.46 12.69 -16.53
N ILE A 92 2.86 12.23 -15.34
CA ILE A 92 3.07 10.80 -15.10
C ILE A 92 1.78 10.07 -15.46
N ASP A 93 1.86 9.22 -16.49
CA ASP A 93 0.72 8.44 -16.93
C ASP A 93 0.33 7.46 -15.82
N ILE A 94 -0.88 7.66 -15.29
CA ILE A 94 -1.41 6.85 -14.18
C ILE A 94 -1.51 5.38 -14.59
N ASP A 95 -1.74 5.08 -15.87
CA ASP A 95 -1.81 3.71 -16.36
C ASP A 95 -0.42 3.04 -16.38
N VAL A 96 0.65 3.82 -16.60
CA VAL A 96 2.03 3.35 -16.43
C VAL A 96 2.29 2.98 -14.97
N ILE A 97 1.87 3.82 -14.02
CA ILE A 97 2.02 3.52 -12.59
C ILE A 97 1.21 2.27 -12.21
N VAL A 98 -0.05 2.16 -12.67
CA VAL A 98 -0.89 0.97 -12.43
C VAL A 98 -0.19 -0.30 -12.90
N LYS A 99 0.41 -0.28 -14.10
CA LYS A 99 1.18 -1.42 -14.62
C LYS A 99 2.40 -1.74 -13.75
N MET A 100 3.12 -0.72 -13.27
CA MET A 100 4.26 -0.93 -12.37
C MET A 100 3.84 -1.50 -11.01
N ILE A 101 2.67 -1.11 -10.49
CA ILE A 101 2.09 -1.70 -9.28
C ILE A 101 1.70 -3.17 -9.53
N ASP A 102 1.15 -3.49 -10.70
CA ASP A 102 0.88 -4.88 -11.10
C ASP A 102 2.16 -5.72 -11.13
N GLU A 103 3.24 -5.19 -11.72
CA GLU A 103 4.56 -5.83 -11.71
C GLU A 103 5.11 -5.99 -10.29
N PHE A 104 4.93 -4.99 -9.42
CA PHE A 104 5.35 -5.05 -8.03
C PHE A 104 4.66 -6.20 -7.28
N TYR A 105 3.37 -6.39 -7.48
CA TYR A 105 2.57 -7.44 -6.84
C TYR A 105 2.63 -8.81 -7.54
N ALA A 106 3.32 -8.92 -8.68
CA ALA A 106 3.65 -10.22 -9.26
C ALA A 106 4.51 -11.07 -8.30
N LYS A 107 5.28 -10.42 -7.40
CA LYS A 107 5.96 -11.09 -6.28
C LYS A 107 4.99 -11.29 -5.11
N LYS A 108 4.66 -12.54 -4.79
CA LYS A 108 3.69 -12.87 -3.73
C LYS A 108 4.02 -12.28 -2.36
N GLU A 109 5.30 -12.20 -2.00
CA GLU A 109 5.75 -11.59 -0.75
C GLU A 109 5.37 -10.11 -0.63
N ASN A 110 5.18 -9.42 -1.75
CA ASN A 110 4.80 -8.02 -1.75
C ASN A 110 3.30 -7.82 -1.51
N LEU A 111 2.44 -8.86 -1.55
CA LEU A 111 0.99 -8.68 -1.45
C LEU A 111 0.52 -8.08 -0.12
N ILE A 112 1.29 -8.26 0.95
CA ILE A 112 1.02 -7.62 2.24
C ILE A 112 1.37 -6.13 2.26
N ILE A 113 2.13 -5.63 1.29
CA ILE A 113 2.55 -4.23 1.27
C ILE A 113 1.37 -3.36 0.80
N PRO A 114 1.04 -2.25 1.49
CA PRO A 114 0.01 -1.32 1.04
C PRO A 114 0.23 -0.80 -0.37
N VAL A 115 -0.86 -0.55 -1.12
CA VAL A 115 -0.84 -0.01 -2.49
C VAL A 115 -0.08 1.30 -2.56
N LEU A 116 -0.21 2.15 -1.54
CA LEU A 116 0.56 3.38 -1.44
C LEU A 116 2.10 3.16 -1.40
N GLY A 117 2.55 2.05 -0.80
CA GLY A 117 3.96 1.67 -0.79
C GLY A 117 4.45 1.22 -2.17
N ALA A 118 3.65 0.39 -2.85
CA ALA A 118 3.92 -0.03 -4.24
C ALA A 118 3.94 1.18 -5.20
N TYR A 119 3.03 2.13 -5.01
CA TYR A 119 3.04 3.42 -5.69
C TYR A 119 4.36 4.17 -5.47
N CYS A 120 4.80 4.33 -4.21
CA CYS A 120 6.06 5.01 -3.92
C CYS A 120 7.29 4.31 -4.53
N CYS A 121 7.33 2.97 -4.56
CA CYS A 121 8.37 2.24 -5.28
C CYS A 121 8.35 2.54 -6.78
N SER A 122 7.16 2.67 -7.38
CA SER A 122 6.99 3.00 -8.80
C SER A 122 7.46 4.42 -9.11
N VAL A 123 7.07 5.40 -8.27
CA VAL A 123 7.54 6.79 -8.34
C VAL A 123 9.07 6.83 -8.25
N LYS A 124 9.67 6.23 -7.20
CA LYS A 124 11.13 6.19 -7.04
C LYS A 124 11.85 5.65 -8.27
N LYS A 125 11.34 4.56 -8.85
CA LYS A 125 11.88 3.97 -10.08
C LYS A 125 11.80 4.95 -11.26
N LEU A 126 10.67 5.63 -11.44
CA LEU A 126 10.50 6.63 -12.50
C LEU A 126 11.41 7.85 -12.29
N SER A 127 11.63 8.28 -11.04
CA SER A 127 12.52 9.40 -10.68
C SER A 127 14.01 9.06 -10.82
N GLY A 128 14.36 7.83 -11.20
CA GLY A 128 15.75 7.40 -11.40
C GLY A 128 16.48 6.97 -10.12
N VAL A 129 15.77 6.68 -9.03
CA VAL A 129 16.38 6.10 -7.82
C VAL A 129 16.97 4.72 -8.16
N SER A 130 18.13 4.40 -7.58
CA SER A 130 18.81 3.13 -7.91
C SER A 130 17.98 1.91 -7.46
N PRO A 131 18.10 0.78 -8.18
CA PRO A 131 17.45 -0.46 -7.77
C PRO A 131 17.77 -0.90 -6.34
N GLU A 132 19.00 -0.67 -5.85
CA GLU A 132 19.36 -1.05 -4.47
C GLU A 132 18.61 -0.22 -3.42
N GLU A 133 18.48 1.09 -3.65
CA GLU A 133 17.73 1.97 -2.74
C GLU A 133 16.23 1.67 -2.77
N ILE A 134 15.68 1.32 -3.94
CA ILE A 134 14.29 0.86 -4.06
C ILE A 134 14.08 -0.45 -3.28
N GLU A 135 15.01 -1.39 -3.36
CA GLU A 135 14.90 -2.68 -2.65
C GLU A 135 15.03 -2.51 -1.13
N LYS A 136 15.91 -1.62 -0.65
CA LYS A 136 15.98 -1.25 0.77
C LYS A 136 14.65 -0.65 1.23
N TYR A 137 14.07 0.25 0.43
CA TYR A 137 12.77 0.85 0.74
C TYR A 137 11.64 -0.18 0.74
N ARG A 138 11.59 -1.08 -0.26
CA ARG A 138 10.66 -2.22 -0.29
C ARG A 138 10.78 -3.08 0.97
N THR A 139 12.00 -3.36 1.41
CA THR A 139 12.25 -4.14 2.64
C THR A 139 11.67 -3.43 3.86
N LYS A 140 11.86 -2.11 4.00
CA LYS A 140 11.23 -1.33 5.08
C LYS A 140 9.69 -1.42 5.03
N LEU A 141 9.10 -1.34 3.84
CA LEU A 141 7.65 -1.49 3.66
C LEU A 141 7.17 -2.89 4.04
N PHE A 142 7.93 -3.93 3.69
CA PHE A 142 7.63 -5.30 4.06
C PHE A 142 7.65 -5.50 5.58
N GLU A 143 8.70 -5.03 6.25
CA GLU A 143 8.82 -5.10 7.71
C GLU A 143 7.73 -4.29 8.42
N TYR A 144 7.39 -3.12 7.89
CA TYR A 144 6.24 -2.36 8.36
C TYR A 144 4.94 -3.17 8.28
N SER A 145 4.76 -3.94 7.21
CA SER A 145 3.52 -4.66 6.90
C SER A 145 3.33 -5.93 7.71
N LYS A 146 4.41 -6.49 8.28
CA LYS A 146 4.36 -7.70 9.12
C LYS A 146 4.13 -7.40 10.60
N ASN A 147 4.72 -6.30 11.08
CA ASN A 147 4.57 -5.81 12.45
C ASN A 147 3.35 -4.91 12.56
#